data_AF-A0A2Z5FU55-F1
#
_entry.id   AF-A0A2Z5FU55-F1
#
_cell.length_a   1.000
_cell.length_b   1.000
_cell.length_c   1.000
_cell.angle_alpha   90.00
_cell.angle_beta   90.00
_cell.angle_gamma   90.00
#
_symmetry.space_group_name_H-M   'P 1'
#
loop_
_entity.id
_entity.type
_entity.pdbx_description
1 polymer ?
#
loop_
_entity_poly.entity_id
_entity_poly.type
_entity_poly.pdbx_seq_one_letter_code
_entity_poly.pdbx_strand_id
1 'polypeptide(L)'
;MGASYLRIPRRISLLPEFQMTDAEWEALMIPINLAFFYRDSASGRMVAMYPSPAGATESLLSLDSWEEIRSQNHALQTLEPDVEALLVDRVSAEPSYFIVPIDECFRLVGIIRMHWKGLSGGTEVWRHIQELFSGLRSRSSHIERHPEAARA
;
A
#
# COMPACT_ATOMS: atom_id res chain seq x y z
N MET A 1 15.27 26.10 4.72
CA MET A 1 14.62 25.73 3.44
C MET A 1 13.13 25.71 3.70
N GLY A 2 12.34 26.41 2.87
CA GLY A 2 10.89 26.53 3.06
C GLY A 2 10.17 25.21 2.77
N ALA A 3 9.02 24.98 3.40
CA ALA A 3 8.18 23.84 3.10
C ALA A 3 7.73 23.92 1.63
N SER A 4 8.05 22.88 0.84
CA SER A 4 7.46 22.67 -0.48
C SER A 4 6.14 21.94 -0.29
N TYR A 5 5.07 22.43 -0.90
CA TYR A 5 3.76 21.77 -0.87
C TYR A 5 3.64 20.86 -2.10
N LEU A 6 3.35 19.58 -1.88
CA LEU A 6 3.07 18.63 -2.94
C LEU A 6 1.56 18.47 -3.13
N ARG A 7 1.11 18.38 -4.39
CA ARG A 7 -0.28 18.06 -4.71
C ARG A 7 -0.45 16.55 -4.68
N ILE A 8 -1.42 16.07 -3.92
CA ILE A 8 -1.79 14.65 -3.90
C ILE A 8 -2.54 14.30 -5.19
N PRO A 9 -2.05 13.35 -6.02
CA PRO A 9 -2.77 12.83 -7.18
C PRO A 9 -4.09 12.16 -6.77
N ARG A 10 -5.02 11.98 -7.71
CA ARG A 10 -6.30 11.29 -7.46
C ARG A 10 -6.43 9.96 -8.18
N ARG A 11 -5.36 9.50 -8.82
CA ARG A 11 -5.36 8.22 -9.54
C ARG A 11 -5.42 7.08 -8.54
N ILE A 12 -6.23 6.08 -8.86
CA ILE A 12 -6.31 4.82 -8.14
C ILE A 12 -6.15 3.75 -9.19
N SER A 13 -5.23 2.82 -8.98
CA SER A 13 -4.97 1.76 -9.95
C SER A 13 -4.85 0.41 -9.26
N LEU A 14 -5.65 -0.55 -9.70
CA LEU A 14 -5.54 -1.93 -9.27
C LEU A 14 -4.41 -2.60 -10.06
N LEU A 15 -3.60 -3.39 -9.36
CA LEU A 15 -2.46 -4.12 -9.92
C LEU A 15 -2.76 -5.63 -9.91
N PRO A 16 -3.56 -6.14 -10.87
CA PRO A 16 -3.96 -7.56 -10.88
C PRO A 16 -2.77 -8.51 -11.10
N GLU A 17 -1.69 -8.03 -11.72
CA GLU A 17 -0.50 -8.82 -12.03
C GLU A 17 0.66 -8.57 -11.07
N PHE A 18 0.40 -7.90 -9.94
CA PHE A 18 1.41 -7.61 -8.94
C PHE A 18 1.96 -8.90 -8.33
N GLN A 19 3.28 -8.98 -8.24
CA GLN A 19 4.00 -10.13 -7.71
C GLN A 19 4.62 -9.78 -6.37
N MET A 20 4.21 -10.53 -5.35
CA MET A 20 4.84 -10.55 -4.04
C MET A 20 4.56 -11.91 -3.44
N THR A 21 5.61 -12.62 -3.09
CA THR A 21 5.54 -13.95 -2.50
C THR A 21 5.06 -13.86 -1.04
N ASP A 22 4.57 -14.98 -0.51
CA ASP A 22 4.22 -15.08 0.91
C ASP A 22 5.45 -14.86 1.79
N ALA A 23 6.61 -15.42 1.40
CA ALA A 23 7.85 -15.25 2.15
C ALA A 23 8.31 -13.79 2.24
N GLU A 24 8.20 -13.03 1.15
CA GLU A 24 8.52 -11.58 1.14
C GLU A 24 7.58 -10.79 2.05
N TRP A 25 6.30 -11.19 2.15
CA TRP A 25 5.34 -10.52 3.02
C TRP A 25 5.54 -10.87 4.50
N GLU A 26 5.73 -12.15 4.81
CA GLU A 26 5.98 -12.61 6.18
C GLU A 26 7.26 -11.99 6.75
N ALA A 27 8.28 -11.75 5.91
CA ALA A 27 9.50 -11.05 6.31
C ALA A 27 9.26 -9.63 6.84
N LEU A 28 8.12 -9.00 6.50
CA LEU A 28 7.72 -7.67 6.99
C LEU A 28 7.06 -7.70 8.38
N MET A 29 6.67 -8.90 8.87
CA MET A 29 5.98 -9.13 10.14
C MET A 29 4.80 -8.19 10.38
N ILE A 30 3.94 -8.05 9.37
CA ILE A 30 2.79 -7.15 9.43
C ILE A 30 1.60 -7.85 10.09
N PRO A 31 1.16 -7.41 11.29
CA PRO A 31 0.32 -8.23 12.16
C PRO A 31 -1.14 -8.37 11.71
N ILE A 32 -1.60 -7.52 10.79
CA ILE A 32 -3.02 -7.44 10.41
C ILE A 32 -3.24 -7.56 8.90
N ASN A 33 -2.25 -8.06 8.16
CA ASN A 33 -2.37 -8.30 6.71
C ASN A 33 -2.75 -7.05 5.88
N LEU A 34 -2.44 -5.85 6.39
CA LEU A 34 -2.67 -4.56 5.75
C LEU A 34 -1.42 -3.72 5.85
N ALA A 35 -0.99 -3.15 4.73
CA ALA A 35 0.19 -2.29 4.68
C ALA A 35 0.09 -1.28 3.55
N PHE A 36 0.86 -0.20 3.69
CA PHE A 36 1.15 0.68 2.57
C PHE A 36 2.62 1.05 2.51
N PHE A 37 3.12 1.18 1.29
CA PHE A 37 4.53 1.44 1.00
C PHE A 37 4.65 2.69 0.16
N TYR A 38 5.47 3.64 0.58
CA TYR A 38 5.73 4.87 -0.18
C TYR A 38 7.22 5.18 -0.21
N ARG A 39 7.64 5.86 -1.28
CA ARG A 39 9.02 6.34 -1.39
C ARG A 39 9.14 7.64 -0.64
N ASP A 40 9.92 7.64 0.44
CA ASP A 40 10.32 8.87 1.13
C ASP A 40 11.41 9.56 0.31
N SER A 41 11.11 10.73 -0.25
CA SER A 41 12.08 11.46 -1.07
C SER A 41 13.24 12.02 -0.26
N ALA A 42 13.05 12.28 1.04
CA ALA A 42 14.07 12.86 1.90
C ALA A 42 15.20 11.88 2.21
N SER A 43 14.87 10.62 2.54
CA SER A 43 15.87 9.56 2.73
C SER A 43 16.16 8.77 1.45
N GLY A 44 15.32 8.89 0.42
CA GLY A 44 15.45 8.16 -0.84
C GLY A 44 15.09 6.67 -0.73
N ARG A 45 14.47 6.24 0.38
CA ARG A 45 14.16 4.85 0.69
C ARG A 45 12.67 4.58 0.54
N MET A 46 12.32 3.30 0.37
CA MET A 46 10.95 2.85 0.57
C MET A 46 10.67 2.76 2.08
N VAL A 47 9.50 3.20 2.49
CA VAL A 47 9.00 3.07 3.86
C VAL A 47 7.79 2.14 3.83
N ALA A 48 7.76 1.17 4.72
CA ALA A 48 6.61 0.29 4.92
C ALA A 48 5.87 0.70 6.19
N MET A 49 4.58 0.98 6.07
CA MET A 49 3.71 1.32 7.18
C MET A 49 2.56 0.32 7.26
N TYR A 50 2.15 -0.03 8.46
CA TYR A 50 0.90 -0.76 8.67
C TYR A 50 -0.02 0.04 9.60
N PRO A 51 -1.33 0.01 9.37
CA PRO A 51 -2.25 0.70 10.25
C PRO A 51 -2.39 -0.06 11.59
N SER A 52 -2.56 0.68 12.68
CA SER A 52 -2.77 0.13 14.02
C SER A 52 -3.73 1.02 14.81
N PRO A 53 -4.25 0.55 15.96
CA PRO A 53 -5.07 1.39 16.83
C PRO A 53 -4.34 2.67 17.32
N ALA A 54 -3.00 2.63 17.39
CA ALA A 54 -2.17 3.78 17.75
C ALA A 54 -1.93 4.74 16.57
N GLY A 55 -2.19 4.30 15.34
CA GLY A 55 -1.96 5.05 14.10
C GLY A 55 -1.14 4.28 13.09
N ALA A 56 -0.54 4.99 12.14
CA ALA A 56 0.37 4.38 11.17
C ALA A 56 1.66 4.01 11.90
N THR A 57 2.02 2.74 11.85
CA THR A 57 3.24 2.21 12.47
C THR A 57 4.21 1.79 11.38
N GLU A 58 5.44 2.27 11.46
CA GLU A 58 6.51 1.85 10.53
C GLU A 58 6.94 0.41 10.83
N SER A 59 7.08 -0.40 9.79
CA SER A 59 7.78 -1.68 9.92
C SER A 59 9.29 -1.40 9.94
N LEU A 60 9.94 -1.81 11.02
CA LEU A 60 11.39 -1.67 11.19
C LEU A 60 12.17 -2.84 10.57
N LEU A 61 11.47 -3.81 9.97
CA LEU A 61 12.11 -4.95 9.31
C LEU A 61 12.62 -4.55 7.94
N SER A 62 13.71 -5.20 7.53
CA SER A 62 14.43 -4.77 6.34
C SER A 62 13.58 -4.98 5.09
N LEU A 63 13.68 -4.01 4.20
CA LEU A 63 13.12 -4.05 2.85
C LEU A 63 14.18 -4.57 1.87
N ASP A 64 15.00 -5.53 2.28
CA ASP A 64 16.16 -5.99 1.50
C ASP A 64 15.73 -6.58 0.14
N SER A 65 14.58 -7.27 0.11
CA SER A 65 13.96 -7.80 -1.12
C SER A 65 13.17 -6.74 -1.89
N TRP A 66 13.06 -5.50 -1.41
CA TRP A 66 12.17 -4.52 -2.05
C TRP A 66 12.62 -4.12 -3.45
N GLU A 67 13.93 -4.06 -3.72
CA GLU A 67 14.40 -3.76 -5.07
C GLU A 67 14.07 -4.91 -6.03
N GLU A 68 14.08 -6.16 -5.55
CA GLU A 68 13.64 -7.32 -6.33
C GLU A 68 12.14 -7.22 -6.64
N ILE A 69 11.29 -6.98 -5.63
CA ILE A 69 9.86 -6.71 -5.80
C ILE A 69 9.64 -5.58 -6.82
N ARG A 70 10.39 -4.47 -6.70
CA ARG A 70 10.26 -3.32 -7.60
C ARG A 70 10.68 -3.64 -9.04
N SER A 71 11.69 -4.49 -9.22
CA SER A 71 12.14 -4.91 -10.55
C SER A 71 11.14 -5.83 -11.24
N GLN A 72 10.42 -6.67 -10.48
CA GLN A 72 9.37 -7.56 -10.99
C GLN A 72 8.03 -6.84 -11.23
N ASN A 73 7.86 -5.63 -10.69
CA ASN A 73 6.61 -4.87 -10.71
C ASN A 73 6.84 -3.47 -11.28
N HIS A 74 6.83 -3.34 -12.61
CA HIS A 74 7.02 -2.05 -13.31
C HIS A 74 6.08 -0.93 -12.82
N ALA A 75 4.86 -1.27 -12.37
CA ALA A 75 3.93 -0.31 -11.80
C ALA A 75 4.52 0.45 -10.59
N LEU A 76 5.40 -0.17 -9.80
CA LEU A 76 6.06 0.50 -8.66
C LEU A 76 7.10 1.54 -9.10
N GLN A 77 7.55 1.52 -10.36
CA GLN A 77 8.50 2.49 -10.89
C GLN A 77 7.84 3.85 -11.21
N THR A 78 6.50 3.86 -11.35
CA THR A 78 5.73 5.08 -11.66
C THR A 78 5.21 5.79 -10.42
N LEU A 79 5.46 5.24 -9.22
CA LEU A 79 4.98 5.74 -7.95
C LEU A 79 5.58 7.12 -7.64
N GLU A 80 4.72 8.12 -7.46
CA GLU A 80 5.16 9.46 -7.11
C GLU A 80 5.59 9.51 -5.63
N PRO A 81 6.85 9.88 -5.33
CA PRO A 81 7.35 9.92 -3.95
C PRO A 81 6.50 10.83 -3.04
N ASP A 82 6.39 10.46 -1.78
CA ASP A 82 5.69 11.16 -0.70
C ASP A 82 4.15 11.34 -0.85
N VAL A 83 3.58 11.18 -2.05
CA VAL A 83 2.16 11.47 -2.33
C VAL A 83 1.36 10.27 -2.79
N GLU A 84 2.03 9.19 -3.18
CA GLU A 84 1.39 7.93 -3.55
C GLU A 84 2.01 6.77 -2.79
N ALA A 85 1.22 5.70 -2.70
CA ALA A 85 1.63 4.48 -2.04
C ALA A 85 1.10 3.24 -2.76
N LEU A 86 1.86 2.16 -2.67
CA LEU A 86 1.34 0.82 -2.85
C LEU A 86 0.53 0.47 -1.59
N LEU A 87 -0.79 0.32 -1.71
CA LEU A 87 -1.66 -0.18 -0.66
C LEU A 87 -1.93 -1.67 -0.88
N VAL A 88 -1.77 -2.46 0.17
CA VAL A 88 -1.87 -3.92 0.14
C VAL A 88 -2.97 -4.39 1.07
N ASP A 89 -3.90 -5.18 0.52
CA ASP A 89 -4.91 -5.96 1.25
C ASP A 89 -4.61 -7.45 1.13
N ARG A 90 -4.23 -8.09 2.23
CA ARG A 90 -4.13 -9.55 2.35
C ARG A 90 -5.10 -10.11 3.39
N VAL A 91 -6.07 -9.32 3.83
CA VAL A 91 -7.16 -9.76 4.73
C VAL A 91 -8.20 -10.52 3.94
N SER A 92 -8.47 -10.07 2.71
CA SER A 92 -9.35 -10.73 1.76
C SER A 92 -8.81 -12.10 1.33
N ALA A 93 -9.71 -12.98 0.83
CA ALA A 93 -9.33 -14.33 0.39
C ALA A 93 -8.28 -14.32 -0.74
N GLU A 94 -8.36 -13.32 -1.61
CA GLU A 94 -7.36 -13.04 -2.64
C GLU A 94 -6.65 -11.71 -2.32
N PRO A 95 -5.31 -11.72 -2.22
CA PRO A 95 -4.54 -10.49 -2.05
C PRO A 95 -4.85 -9.48 -3.14
N SER A 96 -4.99 -8.21 -2.76
CA SER A 96 -5.23 -7.11 -3.68
C SER A 96 -4.23 -5.98 -3.46
N TYR A 97 -3.74 -5.44 -4.56
CA TYR A 97 -2.64 -4.48 -4.59
C TYR A 97 -3.07 -3.26 -5.39
N PHE A 98 -2.89 -2.07 -4.82
CA PHE A 98 -3.32 -0.83 -5.43
C PHE A 98 -2.21 0.21 -5.39
N ILE A 99 -2.06 1.01 -6.44
CA ILE A 99 -1.46 2.34 -6.33
C ILE A 99 -2.58 3.30 -5.94
N VAL A 100 -2.42 3.99 -4.83
CA VAL A 100 -3.39 4.96 -4.32
C VAL A 100 -2.71 6.26 -3.91
N PRO A 101 -3.47 7.35 -3.84
CA PRO A 101 -3.06 8.56 -3.15
C PRO A 101 -2.76 8.26 -1.68
N ILE A 102 -1.70 8.84 -1.12
CA ILE A 102 -1.27 8.54 0.26
C ILE A 102 -2.34 8.90 1.31
N ASP A 103 -3.25 9.84 1.01
CA ASP A 103 -4.36 10.17 1.89
C ASP A 103 -5.40 9.04 2.01
N GLU A 104 -5.55 8.16 1.01
CA GLU A 104 -6.38 6.95 1.14
C GLU A 104 -5.75 5.95 2.13
N CYS A 105 -4.42 5.87 2.23
CA CYS A 105 -3.73 5.08 3.24
C CYS A 105 -3.96 5.64 4.65
N PHE A 106 -3.88 6.97 4.82
CA PHE A 106 -4.19 7.60 6.10
C PHE A 106 -5.68 7.56 6.45
N ARG A 107 -6.58 7.48 5.46
CA ARG A 107 -8.00 7.16 5.69
C ARG A 107 -8.16 5.76 6.28
N LEU A 108 -7.47 4.74 5.75
CA LEU A 108 -7.46 3.39 6.33
C LEU A 108 -6.97 3.41 7.79
N VAL A 109 -5.88 4.12 8.07
CA VAL A 109 -5.37 4.32 9.43
C VAL A 109 -6.44 4.96 10.31
N GLY A 110 -7.12 6.00 9.84
CA GLY A 110 -8.21 6.67 10.55
C GLY A 110 -9.36 5.73 10.89
N ILE A 111 -9.79 4.88 9.95
CA ILE A 111 -10.83 3.86 10.16
C ILE A 111 -10.42 2.92 11.30
N ILE A 112 -9.19 2.40 11.25
CA ILE A 112 -8.70 1.48 12.29
C ILE A 112 -8.64 2.17 13.65
N ARG A 113 -8.06 3.38 13.73
CA ARG A 113 -8.01 4.13 14.98
C ARG A 113 -9.38 4.41 15.58
N MET A 114 -10.38 4.68 14.74
CA MET A 114 -11.72 5.10 15.19
C MET A 114 -12.60 3.92 15.61
N HIS A 115 -12.51 2.79 14.91
CA HIS A 115 -13.46 1.69 15.06
C HIS A 115 -12.88 0.43 15.72
N TRP A 116 -11.56 0.36 15.97
CA TRP A 116 -10.95 -0.82 16.57
C TRP A 116 -11.41 -1.05 18.01
N LYS A 117 -11.88 -2.27 18.28
CA LYS A 117 -12.32 -2.72 19.61
C LYS A 117 -11.74 -4.08 19.96
N GLY A 118 -11.21 -4.19 21.19
CA GLY A 118 -10.65 -5.45 21.71
C GLY A 118 -9.36 -5.88 21.00
N LEU A 119 -9.03 -7.17 21.10
CA LEU A 119 -7.78 -7.73 20.58
C LEU A 119 -7.78 -7.91 19.05
N SER A 120 -8.95 -8.15 18.45
CA SER A 120 -9.11 -8.46 17.01
C SER A 120 -9.83 -7.36 16.21
N GLY A 121 -10.07 -6.20 16.82
CA GLY A 121 -10.68 -5.04 16.18
C GLY A 121 -12.21 -5.02 16.13
N GLY A 122 -12.87 -6.17 16.27
CA GLY A 122 -14.34 -6.28 16.24
C GLY A 122 -14.93 -6.12 14.84
N THR A 123 -16.20 -6.48 14.64
CA THR A 123 -16.81 -6.55 13.30
C THR A 123 -16.96 -5.19 12.60
N GLU A 124 -17.08 -4.11 13.37
CA GLU A 124 -17.30 -2.75 12.85
C GLU A 124 -16.12 -2.23 12.03
N VAL A 125 -14.89 -2.39 12.53
CA VAL A 125 -13.69 -1.96 11.80
C VAL A 125 -13.53 -2.73 10.50
N TRP A 126 -13.75 -4.05 10.53
CA TRP A 126 -13.63 -4.91 9.35
C TRP A 126 -14.66 -4.55 8.28
N ARG A 127 -15.90 -4.20 8.66
CA ARG A 127 -16.90 -3.70 7.71
C ARG A 127 -16.41 -2.43 7.01
N HIS A 128 -15.89 -1.46 7.76
CA HIS A 128 -15.39 -0.21 7.17
C HIS A 128 -14.14 -0.40 6.30
N ILE A 129 -13.26 -1.33 6.65
CA ILE A 129 -12.11 -1.73 5.82
C ILE A 129 -12.61 -2.32 4.50
N GLN A 130 -13.58 -3.24 4.54
CA GLN A 130 -14.18 -3.84 3.34
C GLN A 130 -14.88 -2.80 2.45
N GLU A 131 -15.60 -1.85 3.04
CA GLU A 131 -16.20 -0.71 2.32
C GLU A 131 -15.13 0.15 1.64
N LEU A 132 -14.02 0.44 2.31
CA LEU A 132 -12.91 1.18 1.74
C LEU A 132 -12.34 0.48 0.50
N PHE A 133 -11.95 -0.79 0.62
CA PHE A 133 -11.35 -1.54 -0.48
C PHE A 133 -12.33 -1.78 -1.64
N SER A 134 -13.62 -1.99 -1.34
CA SER A 134 -14.67 -2.04 -2.37
C SER A 134 -14.78 -0.72 -3.13
N GLY A 135 -14.70 0.41 -2.41
CA GLY A 135 -14.70 1.74 -3.00
C GLY A 135 -13.43 2.09 -3.78
N LEU A 136 -12.27 1.53 -3.42
CA LEU A 136 -11.05 1.65 -4.21
C LEU A 136 -11.18 0.87 -5.52
N ARG A 137 -11.65 -0.37 -5.45
CA ARG A 137 -11.84 -1.23 -6.63
C ARG A 137 -12.84 -0.66 -7.63
N SER A 138 -13.92 -0.03 -7.17
CA SER A 138 -14.91 0.59 -8.08
C SER A 138 -14.37 1.83 -8.80
N ARG A 139 -13.40 2.54 -8.20
CA ARG A 139 -12.78 3.74 -8.76
C ARG A 139 -11.48 3.46 -9.51
N SER A 140 -10.93 2.26 -9.40
CA SER A 140 -9.62 1.94 -9.94
C SER A 140 -9.66 1.74 -11.46
N SER A 141 -8.70 2.33 -12.15
CA SER A 141 -8.29 1.81 -13.47
C SER A 141 -7.45 0.54 -13.29
N HIS A 142 -7.41 -0.34 -14.29
CA HIS A 142 -6.52 -1.50 -14.28
C HIS A 142 -5.22 -1.14 -15.00
N ILE A 143 -4.08 -1.47 -14.40
CA ILE A 143 -2.77 -1.36 -15.06
C ILE A 143 -2.32 -2.76 -15.45
N GLU A 144 -2.20 -3.00 -16.75
CA GLU A 144 -1.59 -4.22 -17.32
C GLU A 144 -0.08 -4.03 -17.42
N ARG A 145 0.70 -5.11 -17.28
CA ARG A 145 2.12 -5.07 -17.66
C ARG A 145 2.24 -4.71 -19.14
N HIS A 146 2.91 -3.62 -19.44
CA HIS A 146 3.45 -3.42 -20.79
C HIS A 146 4.57 -4.47 -21.00
N PRO A 147 4.47 -5.40 -21.97
CA PRO A 147 5.61 -6.22 -22.33
C PRO A 147 6.69 -5.30 -22.91
N GLU A 148 7.89 -5.32 -22.32
CA GLU A 148 9.07 -4.71 -22.92
C GLU A 148 9.22 -5.26 -24.34
N ALA A 149 9.21 -4.35 -25.32
CA ALA A 149 9.50 -4.68 -26.69
C ALA A 149 10.93 -5.23 -26.76
N ALA A 150 11.05 -6.53 -27.00
CA ALA A 150 12.29 -7.14 -27.45
C ALA A 150 12.75 -6.41 -28.73
N ARG A 151 13.77 -5.58 -28.57
CA ARG A 151 14.57 -5.02 -29.66
C ARG A 151 16.04 -5.32 -29.35
N ALA A 152 16.50 -6.46 -29.84
CA ALA A 152 17.86 -6.68 -30.32
C ALA A 152 17.84 -7.88 -31.27
#